data_AF-A0A094H2M8-F1
#
_entry.id   AF-A0A094H2M8-F1
#
_cell.length_a   1.000
_cell.length_b   1.000
_cell.length_c   1.000
_cell.angle_alpha   90.00
_cell.angle_beta   90.00
_cell.angle_gamma   90.00
#
_symmetry.space_group_name_H-M   'P 1'
#
loop_
_entity.id
_entity.type
_entity.pdbx_description
1 polymer ?
#
loop_
_entity_poly.entity_id
_entity_poly.type
_entity_poly.pdbx_seq_one_letter_code
_entity_poly.pdbx_strand_id
1 'polypeptide(L)'
;MTHYDNWFVRFWRKVYNPLGFKKGYNFPLFFIFGGAMLGFSLARLSYLNISGDAPSSFKSGAVPGEWFWYQNGIHRIGITLHLATIVPAGALMGFQFLPIIRYKAILFHRINGYLIILLATLGNIGAAMIARRAFGGTLATQSAVGYLIIATTISMALAYYNIKRLQIDEHRAWMLRAMFALGTIITLRIIMALASGIISSIGSYSAVMNCGEVAFLYANSPATLESRYPLCVGGNNTDMVVKADINSGFREEVKASMVLTFGMAWWVAIAMHAVGVEVYLRLTAAEGERLRVVSYEMQRKAGMRNPGSAGLTADRLGDVEKWEVPGETA
;
A
#
# COMPACT_ATOMS: atom_id res chain seq x y z
N MET A 1 -26.29 -33.56 -21.10
CA MET A 1 -26.41 -32.09 -20.96
C MET A 1 -25.18 -31.45 -21.57
N THR A 2 -25.40 -30.49 -22.45
CA THR A 2 -24.48 -29.94 -23.44
C THR A 2 -23.23 -29.31 -22.84
N HIS A 3 -22.08 -29.91 -23.13
CA HIS A 3 -20.77 -29.29 -22.95
C HIS A 3 -20.69 -28.08 -23.88
N TYR A 4 -21.05 -26.89 -23.38
CA TYR A 4 -20.68 -25.65 -24.04
C TYR A 4 -19.16 -25.54 -24.01
N ASP A 5 -18.55 -25.87 -25.13
CA ASP A 5 -17.12 -25.82 -25.34
C ASP A 5 -16.69 -24.37 -25.54
N ASN A 6 -16.63 -23.64 -24.42
CA ASN A 6 -16.45 -22.20 -24.45
C ASN A 6 -14.99 -21.87 -24.78
N TRP A 7 -14.74 -21.42 -26.01
CA TRP A 7 -13.42 -21.01 -26.50
C TRP A 7 -12.76 -19.98 -25.58
N PHE A 8 -13.55 -19.07 -24.98
CA PHE A 8 -13.09 -18.06 -24.03
C PHE A 8 -12.49 -18.73 -22.79
N VAL A 9 -13.15 -19.77 -22.25
CA VAL A 9 -12.66 -20.52 -21.09
C VAL A 9 -11.37 -21.28 -21.43
N ARG A 10 -11.28 -21.88 -22.63
CA ARG A 10 -10.06 -22.56 -23.11
C ARG A 10 -8.89 -21.59 -23.26
N PHE A 11 -9.14 -20.41 -23.85
CA PHE A 11 -8.14 -19.36 -24.00
C PHE A 11 -7.61 -18.90 -22.64
N TRP A 12 -8.49 -18.53 -21.71
CA TRP A 12 -8.07 -18.06 -20.39
C TRP A 12 -7.33 -19.15 -19.59
N ARG A 13 -7.70 -20.43 -19.71
CA ARG A 13 -6.94 -21.54 -19.12
C ARG A 13 -5.48 -21.56 -19.59
N LYS A 14 -5.20 -21.26 -20.86
CA LYS A 14 -3.82 -21.17 -21.37
C LYS A 14 -3.04 -20.00 -20.76
N VAL A 15 -3.72 -18.94 -20.34
CA VAL A 15 -3.11 -17.76 -19.70
C VAL A 15 -2.81 -18.00 -18.23
N TYR A 16 -3.79 -18.49 -17.45
CA TYR A 16 -3.65 -18.55 -15.99
C TYR A 16 -3.06 -19.87 -15.44
N ASN A 17 -3.18 -20.99 -16.16
CA ASN A 17 -2.63 -22.28 -15.70
C ASN A 17 -1.09 -22.29 -15.60
N PRO A 18 -0.32 -21.70 -16.54
CA PRO A 18 1.14 -21.63 -16.42
C PRO A 18 1.59 -20.85 -15.18
N LEU A 19 0.78 -19.88 -14.74
CA LEU A 19 1.01 -19.11 -13.52
C LEU A 19 0.57 -19.85 -12.24
N GLY A 20 0.03 -21.07 -12.38
CA GLY A 20 -0.35 -21.95 -11.27
C GLY A 20 -1.74 -21.70 -10.70
N PHE A 21 -2.56 -20.83 -11.30
CA PHE A 21 -3.93 -20.63 -10.85
C PHE A 21 -4.80 -21.83 -11.24
N LYS A 22 -5.45 -22.47 -10.27
CA LYS A 22 -6.39 -23.58 -10.52
C LYS A 22 -7.82 -23.10 -10.76
N LYS A 23 -8.20 -21.96 -10.17
CA LYS A 23 -9.53 -21.35 -10.29
C LYS A 23 -9.42 -20.06 -11.10
N GLY A 24 -10.24 -19.92 -12.15
CA GLY A 24 -10.14 -18.80 -13.10
C GLY A 24 -10.33 -17.43 -12.47
N TYR A 25 -11.21 -17.30 -11.46
CA TYR A 25 -11.46 -16.01 -10.80
C TYR A 25 -10.28 -15.49 -9.95
N ASN A 26 -9.33 -16.34 -9.56
CA ASN A 26 -8.16 -15.90 -8.80
C ASN A 26 -7.17 -15.11 -9.66
N PHE A 27 -7.15 -15.35 -10.98
CA PHE A 27 -6.22 -14.68 -11.87
C PHE A 27 -6.57 -13.20 -12.09
N PRO A 28 -7.83 -12.81 -12.40
CA PRO A 28 -8.22 -11.39 -12.44
C PRO A 28 -7.96 -10.67 -11.12
N LEU A 29 -8.22 -11.30 -9.97
CA LEU A 29 -7.91 -10.71 -8.66
C LEU A 29 -6.40 -10.47 -8.49
N PHE A 30 -5.58 -11.46 -8.85
CA PHE A 30 -4.13 -11.28 -8.85
C PHE A 30 -3.68 -10.15 -9.78
N PHE A 31 -4.22 -10.08 -10.99
CA PHE A 31 -3.89 -9.04 -11.95
C PHE A 31 -4.27 -7.64 -11.44
N ILE A 32 -5.47 -7.50 -10.87
CA ILE A 32 -5.96 -6.23 -10.32
C ILE A 32 -5.12 -5.79 -9.12
N PHE A 33 -4.85 -6.66 -8.14
CA PHE A 33 -4.17 -6.24 -6.91
C PHE A 33 -2.64 -6.39 -6.99
N GLY A 34 -2.16 -7.58 -7.35
CA GLY A 34 -0.73 -7.85 -7.50
C GLY A 34 -0.12 -7.17 -8.72
N GLY A 35 -0.84 -7.17 -9.85
CA GLY A 35 -0.41 -6.48 -11.07
C GLY A 35 -0.43 -4.96 -10.91
N ALA A 36 -1.44 -4.37 -10.29
CA ALA A 36 -1.43 -2.93 -10.01
C ALA A 36 -0.31 -2.53 -9.05
N MET A 37 -0.01 -3.34 -8.02
CA MET A 37 1.12 -3.08 -7.13
C MET A 37 2.46 -3.12 -7.88
N LEU A 38 2.68 -4.14 -8.70
CA LEU A 38 3.89 -4.23 -9.54
C LEU A 38 3.97 -3.04 -10.50
N GLY A 39 2.89 -2.71 -11.21
CA GLY A 39 2.84 -1.59 -12.15
C GLY A 39 3.09 -0.25 -11.47
N PHE A 40 2.47 0.00 -10.31
CA PHE A 40 2.69 1.20 -9.51
C PHE A 40 4.15 1.32 -9.06
N SER A 41 4.73 0.24 -8.52
CA SER A 41 6.15 0.24 -8.13
C SER A 41 7.08 0.50 -9.31
N LEU A 42 6.86 -0.15 -10.46
CA LEU A 42 7.67 0.07 -11.66
C LEU A 42 7.56 1.51 -12.16
N ALA A 43 6.36 2.09 -12.16
CA ALA A 43 6.14 3.49 -12.53
C ALA A 43 6.80 4.49 -11.57
N ARG A 44 7.17 4.06 -10.35
CA ARG A 44 7.83 4.89 -9.34
C ARG A 44 9.32 4.58 -9.17
N LEU A 45 9.90 3.68 -9.96
CA LEU A 45 11.35 3.40 -9.92
C LEU A 45 12.20 4.65 -10.16
N SER A 46 11.77 5.56 -11.03
CA SER A 46 12.51 6.79 -11.31
C SER A 46 12.63 7.71 -10.08
N TYR A 47 11.73 7.58 -9.10
CA TYR A 47 11.79 8.36 -7.87
C TYR A 47 12.91 7.90 -6.94
N LEU A 48 13.57 6.75 -7.19
CA LEU A 48 14.80 6.38 -6.48
C LEU A 48 15.93 7.38 -6.76
N ASN A 49 15.87 8.10 -7.88
CA ASN A 49 16.69 9.28 -8.08
C ASN A 49 16.10 10.46 -7.28
N ILE A 50 16.44 10.54 -5.99
CA ILE A 50 15.75 11.46 -5.07
C ILE A 50 16.06 12.93 -5.39
N SER A 51 17.32 13.28 -5.62
CA SER A 51 17.80 14.66 -5.82
C SER A 51 18.23 15.00 -7.25
N GLY A 52 18.16 14.05 -8.19
CA GLY A 52 18.58 14.32 -9.56
C GLY A 52 17.64 15.27 -10.29
N ASP A 53 18.14 15.84 -11.38
CA ASP A 53 17.44 16.88 -12.14
C ASP A 53 16.60 16.33 -13.31
N ALA A 54 16.63 15.02 -13.54
CA ALA A 54 15.78 14.39 -14.54
C ALA A 54 14.29 14.69 -14.28
N PRO A 55 13.45 14.93 -15.31
CA PRO A 55 12.03 15.22 -15.13
C PRO A 55 11.26 14.14 -14.35
N SER A 56 11.72 12.90 -14.44
CA SER A 56 11.15 11.74 -13.75
C SER A 56 11.70 11.49 -12.34
N SER A 57 12.68 12.29 -11.88
CA SER A 57 13.23 12.19 -10.52
C SER A 57 12.19 12.55 -9.47
N PHE A 58 12.45 12.22 -8.21
CA PHE A 58 11.55 12.65 -7.13
C PHE A 58 11.54 14.18 -6.99
N LYS A 59 12.72 14.82 -6.96
CA LYS A 59 12.86 16.29 -6.86
C LYS A 59 12.02 17.03 -7.91
N SER A 60 12.05 16.58 -9.16
CA SER A 60 11.38 17.26 -10.28
C SER A 60 9.94 16.79 -10.49
N GLY A 61 9.69 15.50 -10.30
CA GLY A 61 8.43 14.85 -10.66
C GLY A 61 7.44 14.66 -9.50
N ALA A 62 7.84 14.92 -8.25
CA ALA A 62 6.90 14.92 -7.12
C ALA A 62 5.93 16.10 -7.21
N VAL A 63 4.91 16.07 -6.34
CA VAL A 63 3.94 17.16 -6.25
C VAL A 63 4.66 18.49 -5.96
N PRO A 64 4.23 19.60 -6.58
CA PRO A 64 4.87 20.90 -6.35
C PRO A 64 5.03 21.21 -4.85
N GLY A 65 6.19 21.73 -4.47
CA GLY A 65 6.49 22.15 -3.12
C GLY A 65 6.95 21.02 -2.19
N GLU A 66 6.72 19.74 -2.51
CA GLU A 66 7.22 18.64 -1.66
C GLU A 66 8.74 18.69 -1.50
N TRP A 67 9.48 19.01 -2.58
CA TRP A 67 10.93 19.07 -2.53
C TRP A 67 11.47 20.06 -1.49
N PHE A 68 10.76 21.18 -1.21
CA PHE A 68 11.14 22.17 -0.19
C PHE A 68 11.40 21.52 1.18
N TRP A 69 10.55 20.58 1.58
CA TRP A 69 10.67 19.89 2.86
C TRP A 69 11.69 18.75 2.84
N TYR A 70 11.98 18.18 1.67
CA TYR A 70 12.80 16.97 1.51
C TYR A 70 14.25 17.23 1.09
N GLN A 71 14.70 18.49 1.09
CA GLN A 71 16.07 18.84 0.69
C GLN A 71 17.09 18.29 1.69
N ASN A 72 16.80 18.39 3.00
CA ASN A 72 17.76 18.13 4.07
C ASN A 72 17.12 17.48 5.31
N GLY A 73 17.96 17.10 6.28
CA GLY A 73 17.55 16.67 7.61
C GLY A 73 16.74 15.36 7.63
N ILE A 74 15.89 15.23 8.65
CA ILE A 74 15.10 14.01 8.89
C ILE A 74 14.18 13.66 7.72
N HIS A 75 13.64 14.66 7.04
CA HIS A 75 12.72 14.47 5.93
C HIS A 75 13.44 13.95 4.68
N ARG A 76 14.67 14.42 4.40
CA ARG A 76 15.51 13.86 3.33
C ARG A 76 15.86 12.41 3.56
N ILE A 77 16.24 12.06 4.80
CA ILE A 77 16.53 10.67 5.18
C ILE A 77 15.26 9.83 5.05
N GLY A 78 14.14 10.32 5.60
CA GLY A 78 12.86 9.64 5.60
C GLY A 78 12.35 9.32 4.20
N ILE A 79 12.36 10.29 3.27
CA ILE A 79 11.88 10.04 1.90
C ILE A 79 12.80 9.08 1.14
N THR A 80 14.11 9.17 1.35
CA THR A 80 15.09 8.26 0.75
C THR A 80 14.85 6.84 1.26
N LEU A 81 14.76 6.67 2.58
CA LEU A 81 14.50 5.38 3.20
C LEU A 81 13.15 4.80 2.76
N HIS A 82 12.11 5.63 2.72
CA HIS A 82 10.77 5.21 2.30
C HIS A 82 10.78 4.70 0.86
N LEU A 83 11.25 5.51 -0.09
CA LEU A 83 11.23 5.15 -1.51
C LEU A 83 12.16 3.98 -1.83
N ALA A 84 13.38 3.99 -1.28
CA ALA A 84 14.38 2.95 -1.51
C ALA A 84 13.94 1.57 -1.01
N THR A 85 12.99 1.51 -0.09
CA THR A 85 12.52 0.24 0.47
C THR A 85 11.12 -0.13 -0.01
N ILE A 86 10.17 0.82 -0.04
CA ILE A 86 8.78 0.51 -0.39
C ILE A 86 8.60 0.23 -1.89
N VAL A 87 9.36 0.91 -2.76
CA VAL A 87 9.24 0.72 -4.22
C VAL A 87 9.71 -0.69 -4.61
N PRO A 88 10.92 -1.15 -4.20
CA PRO A 88 11.31 -2.55 -4.40
C PRO A 88 10.40 -3.54 -3.70
N ALA A 89 9.94 -3.27 -2.47
CA ALA A 89 9.02 -4.15 -1.76
C ALA A 89 7.74 -4.40 -2.56
N GLY A 90 7.11 -3.35 -3.09
CA GLY A 90 5.89 -3.47 -3.89
C GLY A 90 6.11 -4.24 -5.21
N ALA A 91 7.25 -4.05 -5.87
CA ALA A 91 7.59 -4.84 -7.06
C ALA A 91 7.75 -6.34 -6.71
N LEU A 92 8.45 -6.63 -5.61
CA LEU A 92 8.66 -7.99 -5.12
C LEU A 92 7.38 -8.68 -4.63
N MET A 93 6.42 -7.89 -4.14
CA MET A 93 5.15 -8.34 -3.61
C MET A 93 4.27 -9.04 -4.64
N GLY A 94 4.32 -8.59 -5.90
CA GLY A 94 3.62 -9.27 -7.01
C GLY A 94 4.00 -10.75 -7.10
N PHE A 95 5.27 -11.10 -6.86
CA PHE A 95 5.71 -12.49 -6.90
C PHE A 95 5.25 -13.33 -5.71
N GLN A 96 4.90 -12.73 -4.56
CA GLN A 96 4.42 -13.48 -3.40
C GLN A 96 3.08 -14.17 -3.65
N PHE A 97 2.25 -13.60 -4.52
CA PHE A 97 0.89 -14.08 -4.79
C PHE A 97 0.79 -15.01 -5.99
N LEU A 98 1.87 -15.20 -6.77
CA LEU A 98 1.92 -16.15 -7.87
C LEU A 98 1.95 -17.61 -7.36
N PRO A 99 0.92 -18.43 -7.60
CA PRO A 99 0.87 -19.79 -7.08
C PRO A 99 2.01 -20.68 -7.58
N ILE A 100 2.43 -20.52 -8.84
CA ILE A 100 3.52 -21.33 -9.44
C ILE A 100 4.82 -21.23 -8.64
N ILE A 101 5.10 -20.07 -8.05
CA ILE A 101 6.31 -19.85 -7.25
C ILE A 101 6.24 -20.69 -5.97
N ARG A 102 5.08 -20.81 -5.32
CA ARG A 102 4.93 -21.68 -4.15
C ARG A 102 5.06 -23.16 -4.50
N TYR A 103 4.63 -23.57 -5.69
CA TYR A 103 4.72 -24.97 -6.12
C TYR A 103 6.11 -25.39 -6.59
N LYS A 104 6.84 -24.49 -7.27
CA LYS A 104 8.12 -24.82 -7.94
C LYS A 104 9.35 -24.17 -7.32
N ALA A 105 9.19 -23.08 -6.56
CA ALA A 105 10.29 -22.25 -6.07
C ALA A 105 10.02 -21.77 -4.63
N ILE A 106 9.71 -22.70 -3.72
CA ILE A 106 9.34 -22.37 -2.33
C ILE A 106 10.45 -21.63 -1.57
N LEU A 107 11.73 -21.91 -1.86
CA LEU A 107 12.85 -21.21 -1.25
C LEU A 107 12.85 -19.72 -1.65
N PHE A 108 12.60 -19.43 -2.93
CA PHE A 108 12.46 -18.05 -3.41
C PHE A 108 11.28 -17.36 -2.72
N HIS A 109 10.11 -18.01 -2.61
CA HIS A 109 8.95 -17.44 -1.91
C HIS A 109 9.31 -17.01 -0.48
N ARG A 110 10.04 -17.87 0.26
CA ARG A 110 10.47 -17.62 1.64
C ARG A 110 11.47 -16.47 1.74
N ILE A 111 12.55 -16.50 0.94
CA ILE A 111 13.59 -15.45 0.95
C ILE A 111 12.97 -14.10 0.56
N ASN A 112 12.18 -14.10 -0.52
CA ASN A 112 11.48 -12.90 -0.97
C ASN A 112 10.50 -12.39 0.10
N GLY A 113 9.83 -13.28 0.85
CA GLY A 113 8.93 -12.90 1.92
C GLY A 113 9.65 -12.18 3.07
N TYR A 114 10.80 -12.69 3.51
CA TYR A 114 11.61 -12.02 4.54
C TYR A 114 12.15 -10.67 4.06
N LEU A 115 12.59 -10.60 2.81
CA LEU A 115 13.05 -9.35 2.21
C LEU A 115 11.93 -8.31 2.18
N ILE A 116 10.72 -8.68 1.77
CA ILE A 116 9.57 -7.78 1.77
C ILE A 116 9.23 -7.30 3.18
N ILE A 117 9.22 -8.17 4.19
CA ILE A 117 8.95 -7.77 5.58
C ILE A 117 9.99 -6.74 6.06
N LEU A 118 11.28 -6.98 5.79
CA LEU A 118 12.35 -6.04 6.14
C LEU A 118 12.16 -4.69 5.44
N LEU A 119 11.97 -4.71 4.12
CA LEU A 119 11.80 -3.50 3.32
C LEU A 119 10.54 -2.72 3.71
N ALA A 120 9.41 -3.39 3.92
CA ALA A 120 8.17 -2.74 4.36
C ALA A 120 8.32 -2.12 5.76
N THR A 121 9.05 -2.78 6.67
CA THR A 121 9.34 -2.23 8.01
C THR A 121 10.18 -0.95 7.92
N LEU A 122 11.26 -0.96 7.15
CA LEU A 122 12.08 0.23 6.91
C LEU A 122 11.29 1.33 6.18
N GLY A 123 10.42 0.93 5.25
CA GLY A 123 9.53 1.83 4.52
C GLY A 123 8.53 2.53 5.44
N ASN A 124 7.98 1.82 6.43
CA ASN A 124 7.13 2.39 7.47
C ASN A 124 7.88 3.39 8.36
N ILE A 125 9.13 3.09 8.73
CA ILE A 125 9.99 4.05 9.46
C ILE A 125 10.19 5.32 8.64
N GLY A 126 10.56 5.17 7.36
CA GLY A 126 10.70 6.30 6.43
C GLY A 126 9.41 7.11 6.29
N ALA A 127 8.25 6.44 6.21
CA ALA A 127 6.93 7.08 6.15
C ALA A 127 6.63 7.90 7.41
N ALA A 128 6.93 7.38 8.60
CA ALA A 128 6.75 8.10 9.86
C ALA A 128 7.57 9.40 9.90
N MET A 129 8.80 9.36 9.39
CA MET A 129 9.71 10.52 9.34
C MET A 129 9.21 11.65 8.41
N ILE A 130 8.40 11.33 7.41
CA ILE A 130 7.89 12.30 6.42
C ILE A 130 6.42 12.66 6.59
N ALA A 131 5.65 11.92 7.41
CA ALA A 131 4.19 12.05 7.53
C ALA A 131 3.73 13.48 7.84
N ARG A 132 4.50 14.23 8.64
CA ARG A 132 4.21 15.63 9.01
C ARG A 132 4.31 16.61 7.84
N ARG A 133 4.93 16.24 6.73
CA ARG A 133 5.14 17.11 5.56
C ARG A 133 4.50 16.58 4.28
N ALA A 134 4.29 15.27 4.19
CA ALA A 134 3.70 14.62 3.02
C ALA A 134 2.37 15.26 2.64
N PHE A 135 2.33 15.91 1.47
CA PHE A 135 1.14 16.56 0.92
C PHE A 135 0.51 17.55 1.92
N GLY A 136 1.34 18.36 2.58
CA GLY A 136 0.92 19.35 3.58
C GLY A 136 0.76 18.78 5.00
N GLY A 137 0.76 17.45 5.16
CA GLY A 137 0.90 16.80 6.47
C GLY A 137 -0.18 17.13 7.49
N THR A 138 -1.42 17.33 7.04
CA THR A 138 -2.58 17.57 7.92
C THR A 138 -2.75 16.45 8.94
N LEU A 139 -3.47 16.70 10.03
CA LEU A 139 -3.74 15.66 11.04
C LEU A 139 -4.48 14.44 10.45
N ALA A 140 -5.32 14.65 9.43
CA ALA A 140 -5.94 13.56 8.68
C ALA A 140 -4.89 12.67 7.99
N THR A 141 -3.89 13.28 7.34
CA THR A 141 -2.76 12.55 6.75
C THR A 141 -1.93 11.81 7.79
N GLN A 142 -1.53 12.49 8.87
CA GLN A 142 -0.68 11.89 9.90
C GLN A 142 -1.37 10.73 10.61
N SER A 143 -2.65 10.87 10.95
CA SER A 143 -3.44 9.81 11.57
C SER A 143 -3.63 8.60 10.65
N ALA A 144 -3.90 8.82 9.35
CA ALA A 144 -4.00 7.73 8.39
C ALA A 144 -2.67 6.98 8.19
N VAL A 145 -1.55 7.72 8.06
CA VAL A 145 -0.21 7.11 7.94
C VAL A 145 0.12 6.32 9.21
N GLY A 146 -0.13 6.89 10.39
CA GLY A 146 0.07 6.21 11.67
C GLY A 146 -0.75 4.92 11.79
N TYR A 147 -2.04 4.98 11.42
CA TYR A 147 -2.91 3.80 11.39
C TYR A 147 -2.34 2.71 10.47
N LEU A 148 -1.92 3.05 9.25
CA LEU A 148 -1.38 2.08 8.31
C LEU A 148 -0.05 1.48 8.76
N ILE A 149 0.83 2.26 9.37
CA ILE A 149 2.07 1.74 9.96
C ILE A 149 1.72 0.68 11.02
N ILE A 150 0.77 0.98 11.91
CA ILE A 150 0.33 0.04 12.95
C ILE A 150 -0.30 -1.21 12.31
N ALA A 151 -1.28 -1.04 11.43
CA ALA A 151 -2.02 -2.13 10.80
C ALA A 151 -1.10 -3.07 10.00
N THR A 152 -0.17 -2.51 9.21
CA THR A 152 0.78 -3.30 8.43
C THR A 152 1.80 -3.99 9.31
N THR A 153 2.35 -3.30 10.32
CA THR A 153 3.37 -3.88 11.23
C THR A 153 2.78 -5.02 12.05
N ILE A 154 1.60 -4.83 12.64
CA ILE A 154 0.89 -5.89 13.38
C ILE A 154 0.58 -7.05 12.44
N SER A 155 0.01 -6.79 11.27
CA SER A 155 -0.33 -7.86 10.33
C SER A 155 0.90 -8.66 9.90
N MET A 156 2.02 -8.01 9.59
CA MET A 156 3.28 -8.70 9.25
C MET A 156 3.83 -9.50 10.44
N ALA A 157 3.78 -8.96 11.66
CA ALA A 157 4.25 -9.65 12.87
C ALA A 157 3.42 -10.90 13.17
N LEU A 158 2.09 -10.81 13.10
CA LEU A 158 1.19 -11.95 13.31
C LEU A 158 1.31 -12.98 12.19
N ALA A 159 1.48 -12.54 10.94
CA ALA A 159 1.77 -13.43 9.82
C ALA A 159 3.10 -14.18 10.01
N TYR A 160 4.14 -13.48 10.46
CA TYR A 160 5.45 -14.07 10.76
C TYR A 160 5.36 -15.07 11.91
N TYR A 161 4.67 -14.71 13.00
CA TYR A 161 4.46 -15.61 14.13
C TYR A 161 3.77 -16.91 13.68
N ASN A 162 2.68 -16.81 12.93
CA ASN A 162 1.91 -17.97 12.49
C ASN A 162 2.70 -18.89 11.55
N ILE A 163 3.49 -18.34 10.61
CA ILE A 163 4.32 -19.19 9.74
C ILE A 163 5.43 -19.92 10.51
N LYS A 164 5.98 -19.31 11.57
CA LYS A 164 6.93 -19.99 12.47
C LYS A 164 6.26 -21.09 13.29
N ARG A 165 4.96 -21.00 13.53
CA ARG A 165 4.13 -22.06 14.13
C ARG A 165 3.57 -23.06 13.10
N LEU A 166 3.98 -22.96 11.83
CA LEU A 166 3.45 -23.76 10.72
C LEU A 166 1.92 -23.65 10.58
N GLN A 167 1.33 -22.52 11.00
CA GLN A 167 -0.10 -22.22 10.86
C GLN A 167 -0.30 -21.37 9.59
N ILE A 168 -0.49 -22.05 8.46
CA ILE A 168 -0.41 -21.45 7.11
C ILE A 168 -1.68 -20.66 6.75
N ASP A 169 -2.84 -21.13 7.21
CA ASP A 169 -4.13 -20.46 7.11
C ASP A 169 -4.11 -19.07 7.75
N GLU A 170 -3.65 -18.97 9.01
CA GLU A 170 -3.50 -17.70 9.70
C GLU A 170 -2.40 -16.84 9.08
N HIS A 171 -1.26 -17.43 8.72
CA HIS A 171 -0.21 -16.71 7.98
C HIS A 171 -0.78 -16.05 6.71
N ARG A 172 -1.56 -16.80 5.91
CA ARG A 172 -2.21 -16.27 4.70
C ARG A 172 -3.14 -15.12 5.04
N ALA A 173 -3.99 -15.27 6.07
CA ALA A 173 -4.97 -14.27 6.43
C ALA A 173 -4.29 -12.94 6.81
N TRP A 174 -3.27 -12.99 7.66
CA TRP A 174 -2.53 -11.80 8.09
C TRP A 174 -1.66 -11.19 6.97
N MET A 175 -1.07 -12.00 6.09
CA MET A 175 -0.34 -11.48 4.91
C MET A 175 -1.27 -10.78 3.92
N LEU A 176 -2.51 -11.26 3.75
CA LEU A 176 -3.50 -10.58 2.92
C LEU A 176 -3.90 -9.22 3.52
N ARG A 177 -4.11 -9.13 4.84
CA ARG A 177 -4.36 -7.86 5.52
C ARG A 177 -3.22 -6.87 5.33
N ALA A 178 -1.97 -7.31 5.48
CA ALA A 178 -0.80 -6.48 5.24
C ALA A 178 -0.72 -5.98 3.77
N MET A 179 -0.95 -6.88 2.81
CA MET A 179 -0.96 -6.55 1.37
C MET A 179 -2.01 -5.50 1.01
N PHE A 180 -3.25 -5.69 1.47
CA PHE A 180 -4.33 -4.76 1.18
C PHE A 180 -4.08 -3.40 1.85
N ALA A 181 -3.60 -3.40 3.10
CA ALA A 181 -3.21 -2.16 3.77
C ALA A 181 -2.13 -1.39 2.99
N LEU A 182 -1.09 -2.06 2.47
CA LEU A 182 -0.08 -1.44 1.61
C LEU A 182 -0.63 -1.02 0.24
N GLY A 183 -1.60 -1.76 -0.31
CA GLY A 183 -2.30 -1.47 -1.57
C GLY A 183 -3.15 -0.19 -1.55
N THR A 184 -3.50 0.31 -0.35
CA THR A 184 -4.23 1.56 -0.14
C THR A 184 -3.63 2.75 -0.91
N ILE A 185 -2.29 2.80 -1.07
CA ILE A 185 -1.59 3.87 -1.79
C ILE A 185 -2.01 4.01 -3.25
N ILE A 186 -2.48 2.94 -3.89
CA ILE A 186 -2.90 2.98 -5.30
C ILE A 186 -4.31 3.56 -5.37
N THR A 187 -5.22 3.02 -4.55
CA THR A 187 -6.61 3.45 -4.48
C THR A 187 -6.73 4.91 -4.05
N LEU A 188 -5.95 5.36 -3.06
CA LEU A 188 -6.00 6.75 -2.65
C LEU A 188 -5.57 7.70 -3.75
N ARG A 189 -4.65 7.32 -4.65
CA ARG A 189 -4.20 8.22 -5.73
C ARG A 189 -5.31 8.47 -6.73
N ILE A 190 -6.14 7.46 -6.99
CA ILE A 190 -7.34 7.58 -7.82
C ILE A 190 -8.37 8.47 -7.12
N ILE A 191 -8.67 8.21 -5.85
CA ILE A 191 -9.64 9.01 -5.07
C ILE A 191 -9.18 10.46 -4.97
N MET A 192 -7.91 10.70 -4.67
CA MET A 192 -7.31 12.03 -4.56
C MET A 192 -7.44 12.79 -5.88
N ALA A 193 -7.12 12.18 -7.02
CA ALA A 193 -7.24 12.82 -8.32
C ALA A 193 -8.69 13.22 -8.64
N LEU A 194 -9.65 12.32 -8.39
CA LEU A 194 -11.08 12.60 -8.58
C LEU A 194 -11.56 13.72 -7.66
N ALA A 195 -11.22 13.63 -6.37
CA ALA A 195 -11.59 14.64 -5.38
C ALA A 195 -10.99 16.01 -5.70
N SER A 196 -9.73 16.06 -6.15
CA SER A 196 -9.08 17.32 -6.55
C SER A 196 -9.79 17.94 -7.76
N GLY A 197 -10.24 17.14 -8.73
CA GLY A 197 -11.08 17.63 -9.83
C GLY A 197 -12.43 18.20 -9.35
N ILE A 198 -13.10 17.51 -8.42
CA ILE A 198 -14.39 17.95 -7.87
C ILE A 198 -14.26 19.27 -7.09
N ILE A 199 -13.29 19.40 -6.19
CA ILE A 199 -13.16 20.66 -5.42
C ILE A 199 -12.76 21.83 -6.31
N SER A 200 -12.04 21.57 -7.41
CA SER A 200 -11.65 22.59 -8.37
C SER A 200 -12.84 23.07 -9.20
N SER A 201 -13.78 22.18 -9.55
CA SER A 201 -15.02 22.57 -10.24
C SER A 201 -15.99 23.33 -9.34
N ILE A 202 -15.99 23.06 -8.03
CA ILE A 202 -16.74 23.85 -7.04
C ILE A 202 -16.12 25.24 -6.86
N GLY A 203 -14.78 25.33 -6.83
CA GLY A 203 -14.05 26.60 -6.86
C GLY A 203 -14.02 27.39 -5.55
N SER A 204 -14.65 26.91 -4.48
CA SER A 204 -14.73 27.60 -3.17
C SER A 204 -13.78 27.04 -2.11
N TYR A 205 -12.92 26.09 -2.46
CA TYR A 205 -12.00 25.45 -1.53
C TYR A 205 -10.64 26.14 -1.49
N SER A 206 -10.05 26.22 -0.30
CA SER A 206 -8.71 26.76 -0.09
C SER A 206 -7.96 25.96 0.97
N ALA A 207 -6.65 25.85 0.83
CA ALA A 207 -5.76 25.19 1.77
C ALA A 207 -4.83 26.19 2.45
N VAL A 208 -4.46 25.91 3.69
CA VAL A 208 -3.39 26.65 4.37
C VAL A 208 -2.04 26.09 3.92
N MET A 209 -1.14 26.97 3.51
CA MET A 209 0.22 26.64 3.06
C MET A 209 1.26 27.57 3.69
N ASN A 210 2.48 27.07 3.84
CA ASN A 210 3.59 27.83 4.38
C ASN A 210 4.18 28.78 3.31
N CYS A 211 4.42 30.04 3.68
CA CYS A 211 5.00 31.04 2.78
C CYS A 211 6.39 30.66 2.27
N GLY A 212 7.21 29.95 3.05
CA GLY A 212 8.50 29.44 2.58
C GLY A 212 8.34 28.44 1.42
N GLU A 213 7.36 27.55 1.49
CA GLU A 213 7.04 26.60 0.42
C GLU A 213 6.48 27.31 -0.82
N VAL A 214 5.60 28.31 -0.62
CA VAL A 214 5.07 29.12 -1.73
C VAL A 214 6.19 29.93 -2.40
N ALA A 215 7.01 30.65 -1.62
CA ALA A 215 8.15 31.39 -2.14
C ALA A 215 9.13 30.49 -2.90
N PHE A 216 9.35 29.27 -2.42
CA PHE A 216 10.16 28.26 -3.10
C PHE A 216 9.62 27.90 -4.50
N LEU A 217 8.30 27.80 -4.66
CA LEU A 217 7.68 27.54 -5.97
C LEU A 217 7.86 28.68 -6.98
N TYR A 218 7.99 29.91 -6.47
CA TYR A 218 8.18 31.13 -7.26
C TYR A 218 9.65 31.58 -7.37
N ALA A 219 10.63 30.72 -7.05
CA ALA A 219 12.05 31.07 -7.08
C ALA A 219 12.51 31.68 -8.43
N ASN A 220 11.89 31.28 -9.54
CA ASN A 220 12.17 31.78 -10.89
C ASN A 220 11.24 32.92 -11.35
N SER A 221 10.31 33.39 -10.50
CA SER A 221 9.30 34.39 -10.84
C SER A 221 8.95 35.29 -9.64
N PRO A 222 9.93 36.04 -9.09
CA PRO A 222 9.75 36.84 -7.87
C PRO A 222 8.68 37.94 -8.01
N ALA A 223 8.55 38.58 -9.17
CA ALA A 223 7.52 39.60 -9.42
C ALA A 223 6.09 39.02 -9.30
N THR A 224 5.89 37.77 -9.70
CA THR A 224 4.60 37.10 -9.58
C THR A 224 4.29 36.73 -8.13
N LEU A 225 5.31 36.33 -7.35
CA LEU A 225 5.17 36.12 -5.91
C LEU A 225 4.71 37.40 -5.22
N GLU A 226 5.39 38.52 -5.47
CA GLU A 226 5.08 39.81 -4.85
C GLU A 226 3.66 40.28 -5.17
N SER A 227 3.22 40.11 -6.42
CA SER A 227 1.87 40.48 -6.84
C SER A 227 0.77 39.62 -6.23
N ARG A 228 0.99 38.32 -6.01
CA ARG A 228 -0.06 37.39 -5.57
C ARG A 228 -0.03 37.11 -4.07
N TYR A 229 1.17 37.01 -3.51
CA TYR A 229 1.42 36.68 -2.10
C TYR A 229 2.49 37.61 -1.52
N PRO A 230 2.22 38.92 -1.40
CA PRO A 230 3.18 39.90 -0.88
C PRO A 230 3.69 39.54 0.53
N LEU A 231 2.85 38.89 1.34
CA LEU A 231 3.21 38.41 2.68
C LEU A 231 4.27 37.29 2.68
N CYS A 232 4.45 36.59 1.56
CA CYS A 232 5.42 35.51 1.43
C CYS A 232 6.77 35.95 0.83
N VAL A 233 6.91 37.24 0.49
CA VAL A 233 8.20 37.80 0.05
C VAL A 233 9.22 37.64 1.19
N GLY A 234 10.38 37.09 0.87
CA GLY A 234 11.42 36.74 1.85
C GLY A 234 11.30 35.32 2.44
N GLY A 235 10.23 34.58 2.16
CA GLY A 235 10.13 33.15 2.50
C GLY A 235 9.97 32.86 3.99
N ASN A 236 9.27 33.73 4.72
CA ASN A 236 9.05 33.58 6.16
C ASN A 236 8.23 32.32 6.49
N ASN A 237 8.35 31.85 7.73
CA ASN A 237 7.60 30.69 8.24
C ASN A 237 6.18 31.06 8.69
N THR A 238 5.52 31.93 7.91
CA THR A 238 4.13 32.34 8.10
C THR A 238 3.21 31.50 7.23
N ASP A 239 1.99 31.27 7.68
CA ASP A 239 1.00 30.50 6.93
C ASP A 239 0.04 31.44 6.19
N MET A 240 -0.39 31.00 5.01
CA MET A 240 -1.25 31.76 4.12
C MET A 240 -2.32 30.86 3.47
N VAL A 241 -3.42 31.43 3.00
CA VAL A 241 -4.52 30.70 2.38
C VAL A 241 -4.42 30.69 0.85
N VAL A 242 -4.23 29.51 0.27
CA VAL A 242 -4.08 29.29 -1.17
C VAL A 242 -5.34 28.64 -1.73
N LYS A 243 -5.87 29.17 -2.85
CA LYS A 243 -7.01 28.56 -3.56
C LYS A 243 -6.66 27.14 -4.02
N ALA A 244 -7.56 26.19 -3.84
CA ALA A 244 -7.36 24.82 -4.30
C ALA A 244 -7.91 24.63 -5.73
N ASP A 245 -7.01 24.43 -6.69
CA ASP A 245 -7.39 24.25 -8.10
C ASP A 245 -6.35 23.40 -8.85
N ILE A 246 -6.71 22.15 -9.20
CA ILE A 246 -5.85 21.21 -9.90
C ILE A 246 -5.64 21.59 -11.38
N ASN A 247 -6.55 22.39 -11.95
CA ASN A 247 -6.49 22.81 -13.35
C ASN A 247 -5.79 24.17 -13.51
N SER A 248 -5.35 24.77 -12.41
CA SER A 248 -4.66 26.06 -12.41
C SER A 248 -3.29 25.96 -13.07
N GLY A 249 -2.91 27.05 -13.77
CA GLY A 249 -1.54 27.24 -14.24
C GLY A 249 -0.54 27.50 -13.10
N PHE A 250 -1.02 27.75 -11.89
CA PHE A 250 -0.22 28.09 -10.72
C PHE A 250 0.05 26.87 -9.83
N ARG A 251 1.33 26.58 -9.59
CA ARG A 251 1.78 25.33 -8.96
C ARG A 251 1.33 25.19 -7.51
N GLU A 252 1.19 26.30 -6.79
CA GLU A 252 0.72 26.31 -5.41
C GLU A 252 -0.78 25.98 -5.31
N GLU A 253 -1.60 26.39 -6.29
CA GLU A 253 -3.03 26.07 -6.31
C GLU A 253 -3.27 24.58 -6.61
N VAL A 254 -2.45 24.03 -7.52
CA VAL A 254 -2.39 22.58 -7.80
C VAL A 254 -2.03 21.83 -6.51
N LYS A 255 -0.99 22.28 -5.79
CA LYS A 255 -0.59 21.68 -4.51
C LYS A 255 -1.71 21.80 -3.46
N ALA A 256 -2.33 22.97 -3.30
CA ALA A 256 -3.42 23.20 -2.35
C ALA A 256 -4.58 22.22 -2.58
N SER A 257 -4.93 21.93 -3.84
CA SER A 257 -5.95 20.93 -4.16
C SER A 257 -5.60 19.52 -3.70
N MET A 258 -4.32 19.14 -3.72
CA MET A 258 -3.87 17.83 -3.26
C MET A 258 -3.73 17.79 -1.73
N VAL A 259 -3.36 18.89 -1.09
CA VAL A 259 -3.28 19.00 0.39
C VAL A 259 -4.64 18.70 1.03
N LEU A 260 -5.72 19.27 0.48
CA LEU A 260 -7.07 19.06 1.00
C LEU A 260 -7.56 17.61 0.81
N THR A 261 -7.23 17.00 -0.32
CA THR A 261 -7.82 15.72 -0.71
C THR A 261 -7.01 14.52 -0.23
N PHE A 262 -5.71 14.66 0.03
CA PHE A 262 -4.83 13.53 0.36
C PHE A 262 -5.24 12.80 1.65
N GLY A 263 -5.42 13.53 2.75
CA GLY A 263 -5.80 12.93 4.04
C GLY A 263 -7.18 12.26 4.02
N MET A 264 -8.14 12.88 3.33
CA MET A 264 -9.47 12.28 3.13
C MET A 264 -9.40 11.02 2.25
N ALA A 265 -8.66 11.09 1.14
CA ALA A 265 -8.49 9.97 0.21
C ALA A 265 -7.84 8.76 0.88
N TRP A 266 -6.91 8.98 1.81
CA TRP A 266 -6.37 7.93 2.67
C TRP A 266 -7.46 7.21 3.44
N TRP A 267 -8.28 7.93 4.20
CA TRP A 267 -9.29 7.31 5.06
C TRP A 267 -10.36 6.56 4.27
N VAL A 268 -10.80 7.10 3.13
CA VAL A 268 -11.72 6.40 2.23
C VAL A 268 -11.07 5.11 1.70
N ALA A 269 -9.82 5.18 1.23
CA ALA A 269 -9.11 4.00 0.75
C ALA A 269 -8.89 2.97 1.87
N ILE A 270 -8.52 3.39 3.08
CA ILE A 270 -8.37 2.51 4.25
C ILE A 270 -9.68 1.76 4.52
N ALA A 271 -10.82 2.46 4.57
CA ALA A 271 -12.11 1.84 4.81
C ALA A 271 -12.46 0.79 3.73
N MET A 272 -12.25 1.14 2.45
CA MET A 272 -12.49 0.22 1.33
C MET A 272 -11.64 -1.04 1.42
N HIS A 273 -10.34 -0.91 1.71
CA HIS A 273 -9.42 -2.04 1.80
C HIS A 273 -9.64 -2.89 3.05
N ALA A 274 -9.94 -2.27 4.19
CA ALA A 274 -10.24 -2.96 5.44
C ALA A 274 -11.51 -3.83 5.32
N VAL A 275 -12.58 -3.30 4.71
CA VAL A 275 -13.79 -4.08 4.45
C VAL A 275 -13.53 -5.14 3.37
N GLY A 276 -12.86 -4.75 2.28
CA GLY A 276 -12.60 -5.63 1.14
C GLY A 276 -11.80 -6.88 1.50
N VAL A 277 -10.78 -6.75 2.35
CA VAL A 277 -9.96 -7.91 2.75
C VAL A 277 -10.74 -8.89 3.62
N GLU A 278 -11.58 -8.42 4.54
CA GLU A 278 -12.40 -9.30 5.38
C GLU A 278 -13.48 -10.01 4.55
N VAL A 279 -14.13 -9.31 3.63
CA VAL A 279 -15.06 -9.93 2.66
C VAL A 279 -14.33 -11.00 1.85
N TYR A 280 -13.13 -10.71 1.34
CA TYR A 280 -12.34 -11.67 0.59
C TYR A 280 -11.95 -12.91 1.42
N LEU A 281 -11.56 -12.72 2.69
CA LEU A 281 -11.22 -13.84 3.57
C LEU A 281 -12.46 -14.72 3.85
N ARG A 282 -13.62 -14.11 4.10
CA ARG A 282 -14.89 -14.84 4.30
C ARG A 282 -15.32 -15.61 3.05
N LEU A 283 -15.23 -14.99 1.88
CA LEU A 283 -15.51 -15.65 0.59
C LEU A 283 -14.48 -16.73 0.21
N THR A 284 -13.33 -16.76 0.87
CA THR A 284 -12.28 -17.77 0.67
C THR A 284 -12.09 -18.70 1.86
N ALA A 285 -13.11 -18.86 2.71
CA ALA A 285 -13.05 -19.71 3.91
C ALA A 285 -12.63 -21.16 3.61
N ALA A 286 -13.13 -21.76 2.51
CA ALA A 286 -12.74 -23.11 2.11
C ALA A 286 -11.23 -23.26 1.81
N GLU A 287 -10.58 -22.19 1.34
CA GLU A 287 -9.12 -22.18 1.17
C GLU A 287 -8.40 -22.08 2.52
N GLY A 288 -8.97 -21.34 3.48
CA GLY A 288 -8.50 -21.32 4.87
C GLY A 288 -8.53 -22.72 5.48
N GLU A 289 -9.67 -23.40 5.38
CA GLU A 289 -9.84 -24.76 5.90
C GLU A 289 -8.85 -25.76 5.26
N ARG A 290 -8.71 -25.71 3.93
CA ARG A 290 -7.74 -26.53 3.21
C ARG A 290 -6.31 -26.30 3.71
N LEU A 291 -5.92 -25.05 3.98
CA LEU A 291 -4.59 -24.71 4.50
C LEU A 291 -4.43 -25.10 5.96
N ARG A 292 -5.52 -25.15 6.73
CA ARG A 292 -5.52 -25.63 8.11
C ARG A 292 -5.25 -27.13 8.19
N VAL A 293 -5.81 -27.94 7.30
CA VAL A 293 -5.47 -29.36 7.15
C VAL A 293 -3.98 -29.55 6.83
N VAL A 294 -3.42 -28.75 5.91
CA VAL A 294 -1.97 -28.79 5.62
C VAL A 294 -1.15 -28.40 6.85
N SER A 295 -1.61 -27.41 7.61
CA SER A 295 -0.97 -26.97 8.86
C SER A 295 -0.97 -28.09 9.89
N TYR A 296 -2.09 -28.80 10.07
CA TYR A 296 -2.18 -29.98 10.93
C TYR A 296 -1.13 -31.04 10.58
N GLU A 297 -1.06 -31.46 9.31
CA GLU A 297 -0.09 -32.47 8.88
C GLU A 297 1.36 -32.05 9.15
N MET A 298 1.68 -30.80 8.86
CA MET A 298 3.03 -30.26 9.05
C MET A 298 3.40 -30.13 10.53
N GLN A 299 2.47 -29.66 11.35
CA GLN A 299 2.65 -29.50 12.79
C GLN A 299 2.77 -30.86 13.49
N ARG A 300 1.99 -31.86 13.06
CA ARG A 300 2.09 -33.25 13.53
C ARG A 300 3.45 -33.85 13.20
N LYS A 301 3.92 -33.69 11.95
CA LYS A 301 5.27 -34.13 11.54
C LYS A 301 6.39 -33.43 12.31
N ALA A 302 6.17 -32.18 12.72
CA ALA A 302 7.10 -31.41 13.53
C ALA A 302 6.99 -31.68 15.04
N GLY A 303 6.13 -32.60 15.49
CA GLY A 303 5.96 -32.94 16.91
C GLY A 303 5.38 -31.80 17.76
N MET A 304 4.61 -30.88 17.15
CA MET A 304 3.99 -29.79 17.91
C MET A 304 2.83 -30.29 18.78
N ARG A 305 2.68 -29.70 19.97
CA ARG A 305 1.71 -30.12 21.00
C ARG A 305 0.24 -30.05 20.55
N ASN A 306 -0.12 -29.05 19.73
CA ASN A 306 -1.50 -28.82 19.27
C ASN A 306 -1.54 -28.72 17.73
N PRO A 307 -1.44 -29.83 16.99
CA PRO A 307 -1.52 -29.81 15.53
C PRO A 307 -2.85 -29.23 15.03
N GLY A 308 -2.82 -28.42 13.97
CA GLY A 308 -3.96 -27.70 13.42
C GLY A 308 -4.26 -26.37 14.11
N SER A 309 -3.71 -26.17 15.31
CA SER A 309 -3.99 -25.01 16.18
C SER A 309 -2.74 -24.51 16.90
N ALA A 310 -1.55 -24.76 16.34
CA ALA A 310 -0.29 -24.31 16.95
C ALA A 310 -0.05 -22.79 16.78
N GLY A 311 -0.81 -22.10 15.94
CA GLY A 311 -0.74 -20.66 15.73
C GLY A 311 -1.67 -19.84 16.64
N LEU A 312 -2.06 -18.67 16.14
CA LEU A 312 -3.03 -17.74 16.75
C LEU A 312 -4.45 -18.06 16.29
N THR A 313 -4.88 -19.30 16.48
CA THR A 313 -6.22 -19.74 16.07
C THR A 313 -7.26 -19.45 17.15
N ALA A 314 -8.51 -19.23 16.73
CA ALA A 314 -9.60 -18.94 17.64
C ALA A 314 -9.88 -20.08 18.63
N ASP A 315 -9.69 -21.33 18.24
CA ASP A 315 -9.92 -22.50 19.10
C ASP A 315 -8.79 -22.75 20.12
N ARG A 316 -7.71 -21.96 20.02
CA ARG A 316 -6.61 -21.98 21.00
C ARG A 316 -6.61 -20.77 21.93
N LEU A 317 -6.93 -19.60 21.40
CA LEU A 317 -6.83 -18.33 22.12
C LEU A 317 -8.19 -17.67 22.40
N GLY A 318 -9.24 -18.09 21.70
CA GLY A 318 -10.60 -17.59 21.81
C GLY A 318 -11.54 -18.64 22.40
N ASP A 319 -12.82 -18.52 22.03
CA ASP A 319 -13.96 -19.20 22.64
C ASP A 319 -14.68 -20.19 21.72
N VAL A 320 -14.07 -20.53 20.57
CA VAL A 320 -14.63 -21.55 19.67
C VAL A 320 -14.16 -22.95 20.07
N GLU A 321 -14.96 -23.96 19.72
CA GLU A 321 -14.61 -25.36 19.94
C GLU A 321 -13.30 -25.75 19.26
N LYS A 322 -12.62 -26.74 19.83
CA LYS A 322 -11.36 -27.27 19.28
C LYS A 322 -11.57 -27.70 17.83
N TRP A 323 -10.66 -27.26 16.97
CA TRP A 323 -10.75 -27.65 15.57
C TRP A 323 -10.44 -29.14 15.41
N GLU A 324 -11.31 -29.83 14.69
CA GLU A 324 -11.19 -31.25 14.37
C GLU A 324 -10.87 -31.41 12.88
N VAL A 325 -10.03 -32.40 12.56
CA VAL A 325 -9.63 -32.66 11.18
C VAL A 325 -10.83 -33.22 10.41
N PRO A 326 -11.22 -32.61 9.27
CA PRO A 326 -12.30 -33.15 8.45
C PRO A 326 -11.99 -34.58 7.98
N GLY A 327 -12.75 -35.56 8.48
CA GLY A 327 -12.63 -36.98 8.12
C GLY A 327 -11.89 -37.89 9.12
N GLU A 328 -11.42 -37.39 10.28
CA GLU A 328 -10.99 -38.24 11.41
C GLU A 328 -12.14 -38.56 12.40
N THR A 329 -13.33 -37.99 12.18
CA THR A 329 -14.56 -38.40 12.86
C THR A 329 -15.14 -39.63 12.16
N ALA A 330 -15.04 -40.78 12.83
CA ALA A 330 -15.82 -41.98 12.53
C ALA A 330 -17.33 -41.72 12.63
#